data_AF-A0A966NHB2-F1
#
_entry.id   AF-A0A966NHB2-F1
#
_cell.length_a   1.000
_cell.length_b   1.000
_cell.length_c   1.000
_cell.angle_alpha   90.00
_cell.angle_beta   90.00
_cell.angle_gamma   90.00
#
_symmetry.space_group_name_H-M   'P 1'
#
loop_
_entity.id
_entity.type
_entity.pdbx_description
1 polymer ?
#
loop_
_entity_poly.entity_id
_entity_poly.type
_entity_poly.pdbx_seq_one_letter_code
_entity_poly.pdbx_strand_id
1 'polypeptide(L)'
;MSAVKQIQNKHPEVLISFTLPTMPDGLTIAGQWLLKLATSLNINYRVNIMPMDYGYSYNQNMANYAIQAANSLYLFLKTIYPKLLTPQIWNLVELTPMIGLNDVRSENFTLIDAYNLTIFAKQNNLGGLHMWSVSRDKPCSIDYVSINCSSLNNQKSNYEYMKIFANFQNSTNIN
;
A
#
# COMPACT_ATOMS: atom_id res chain seq x y z
N MET A 1 -13.40 3.80 17.97
CA MET A 1 -13.31 2.36 17.62
C MET A 1 -14.60 1.58 17.91
N SER A 2 -15.43 1.98 18.89
CA SER A 2 -16.74 1.35 19.16
C SER A 2 -17.68 1.29 17.94
N ALA A 3 -17.74 2.36 17.15
CA ALA A 3 -18.54 2.40 15.91
C ALA A 3 -18.10 1.33 14.89
N VAL A 4 -16.79 1.21 14.65
CA VAL A 4 -16.22 0.19 13.74
C VAL A 4 -16.57 -1.21 14.22
N LYS A 5 -16.44 -1.47 15.53
CA LYS A 5 -16.83 -2.77 16.11
C LYS A 5 -18.31 -3.07 15.93
N GLN A 6 -19.19 -2.08 16.12
CA GLN A 6 -20.63 -2.26 15.91
C GLN A 6 -20.96 -2.57 14.46
N ILE A 7 -20.34 -1.88 13.50
CA ILE A 7 -20.51 -2.17 12.07
C ILE A 7 -20.10 -3.61 11.79
N GLN A 8 -18.90 -4.02 12.20
CA GLN A 8 -18.42 -5.36 11.92
C GLN A 8 -19.22 -6.47 12.63
N ASN A 9 -19.75 -6.22 13.83
CA ASN A 9 -20.62 -7.18 14.50
C ASN A 9 -21.96 -7.35 13.79
N LYS A 10 -22.51 -6.27 13.21
CA LYS A 10 -23.77 -6.30 12.45
C LYS A 10 -23.59 -6.80 11.01
N HIS A 11 -22.41 -6.55 10.45
CA HIS A 11 -22.05 -6.81 9.06
C HIS A 11 -20.68 -7.52 9.01
N PRO A 12 -20.60 -8.79 9.44
CA PRO A 12 -19.34 -9.54 9.44
C PRO A 12 -18.76 -9.74 8.03
N GLU A 13 -19.58 -9.59 6.99
CA GLU A 13 -19.18 -9.62 5.57
C GLU A 13 -18.39 -8.38 5.14
N VAL A 14 -18.49 -7.27 5.88
CA VAL A 14 -17.81 -6.02 5.55
C VAL A 14 -16.36 -6.08 6.01
N LEU A 15 -15.45 -6.04 5.04
CA LEU A 15 -14.02 -5.91 5.29
C LEU A 15 -13.68 -4.49 5.75
N ILE A 16 -12.97 -4.39 6.88
CA ILE A 16 -12.40 -3.13 7.36
C ILE A 16 -10.94 -3.06 6.89
N SER A 17 -10.55 -1.95 6.25
CA SER A 17 -9.15 -1.64 5.95
C SER A 17 -8.80 -0.26 6.51
N PHE A 18 -7.67 -0.18 7.22
CA PHE A 18 -7.14 1.09 7.71
C PHE A 18 -6.04 1.58 6.79
N THR A 19 -6.30 2.68 6.08
CA THR A 19 -5.27 3.35 5.27
C THR A 19 -4.43 4.29 6.13
N LEU A 20 -3.12 4.07 6.23
CA LEU A 20 -2.24 4.77 7.17
C LEU A 20 -0.97 5.32 6.49
N PRO A 21 -0.46 6.49 6.90
CA PRO A 21 0.86 6.95 6.50
C PRO A 21 1.95 6.04 7.09
N THR A 22 3.03 5.86 6.34
CA THR A 22 4.18 5.06 6.76
C THR A 22 5.48 5.71 6.31
N MET A 23 6.55 5.40 7.04
CA MET A 23 7.92 5.58 6.59
C MET A 23 8.51 4.20 6.24
N PRO A 24 9.70 4.12 5.62
CA PRO A 24 10.34 2.83 5.34
C PRO A 24 10.64 2.02 6.61
N ASP A 25 10.90 2.68 7.73
CA ASP A 25 11.06 2.08 9.06
C ASP A 25 9.74 1.78 9.79
N GLY A 26 8.60 2.16 9.20
CA GLY A 26 7.28 1.65 9.57
C GLY A 26 6.24 2.71 9.91
N LEU A 27 5.22 2.27 10.65
CA LEU A 27 4.07 3.09 11.02
C LEU A 27 4.44 4.18 12.04
N THR A 28 3.76 5.31 11.93
CA THR A 28 3.73 6.32 12.99
C THR A 28 3.25 5.74 14.31
N ILE A 29 3.64 6.36 15.42
CA ILE A 29 3.18 5.97 16.76
C ILE A 29 1.64 5.90 16.80
N ALA A 30 0.96 6.93 16.31
CA ALA A 30 -0.51 6.98 16.27
C ALA A 30 -1.12 5.81 15.47
N GLY A 31 -0.52 5.45 14.32
CA GLY A 31 -0.93 4.28 13.54
C GLY A 31 -0.77 2.98 14.33
N GLN A 32 0.35 2.80 15.03
CA GLN A 32 0.57 1.62 15.87
C GLN A 32 -0.45 1.52 17.01
N TRP A 33 -0.78 2.64 17.68
CA TRP A 33 -1.81 2.68 18.72
C TRP A 33 -3.20 2.32 18.19
N LEU A 34 -3.56 2.85 17.02
CA LEU A 34 -4.83 2.53 16.37
C LEU A 34 -4.98 1.02 16.14
N LEU A 35 -3.95 0.38 15.59
CA LEU A 35 -3.97 -1.04 15.28
C LEU A 35 -4.00 -1.89 16.56
N LYS A 36 -3.18 -1.56 17.57
CA LYS A 36 -3.22 -2.24 18.89
C LYS A 36 -4.62 -2.18 19.51
N LEU A 37 -5.28 -1.02 19.46
CA LEU A 37 -6.64 -0.84 19.96
C LEU A 37 -7.66 -1.65 19.15
N ALA A 38 -7.53 -1.69 17.82
CA ALA A 38 -8.41 -2.49 16.97
C ALA A 38 -8.26 -3.99 17.28
N THR A 39 -7.03 -4.49 17.43
CA THR A 39 -6.74 -5.87 17.82
C THR A 39 -7.31 -6.19 19.20
N SER A 40 -7.11 -5.33 20.20
CA SER A 40 -7.61 -5.57 21.57
C SER A 40 -9.14 -5.63 21.66
N LEU A 41 -9.83 -5.03 20.68
CA LEU A 41 -11.29 -5.05 20.56
C LEU A 41 -11.80 -6.18 19.64
N ASN A 42 -10.91 -7.09 19.21
CA ASN A 42 -11.22 -8.18 18.27
C ASN A 42 -11.90 -7.66 17.00
N ILE A 43 -11.39 -6.57 16.43
CA ILE A 43 -11.80 -6.11 15.11
C ILE A 43 -10.95 -6.85 14.08
N ASN A 44 -11.59 -7.46 13.10
CA ASN A 44 -10.92 -8.03 11.93
C ASN A 44 -10.64 -6.91 10.93
N TYR A 45 -9.41 -6.73 10.52
CA TYR A 45 -9.06 -5.66 9.58
C TYR A 45 -7.84 -6.03 8.74
N ARG A 46 -7.66 -5.28 7.66
CA ARG A 46 -6.39 -5.16 6.94
C ARG A 46 -5.77 -3.78 7.16
N VAL A 47 -4.49 -3.65 6.83
CA VAL A 47 -3.71 -2.42 6.98
C VAL A 47 -3.16 -2.04 5.61
N ASN A 48 -3.68 -0.94 5.08
CA ASN A 48 -3.24 -0.38 3.82
C ASN A 48 -2.27 0.77 4.05
N ILE A 49 -0.97 0.54 3.95
CA ILE A 49 -0.01 1.65 4.10
C ILE A 49 0.11 2.46 2.82
N MET A 50 0.43 3.74 2.98
CA MET A 50 0.73 4.67 1.89
C MET A 50 2.24 4.87 1.77
N PRO A 51 2.99 3.98 1.10
CA PRO A 51 4.43 4.09 0.87
C PRO A 51 4.76 5.22 -0.14
N MET A 52 4.58 6.46 0.29
CA MET A 52 4.76 7.70 -0.48
C MET A 52 5.13 8.86 0.46
N ASP A 53 5.69 9.92 -0.10
CA ASP A 53 5.94 11.20 0.56
C ASP A 53 6.79 11.09 1.83
N TYR A 54 7.88 10.33 1.74
CA TYR A 54 8.84 10.08 2.82
C TYR A 54 9.69 11.31 3.16
N GLY A 55 9.84 12.24 2.22
CA GLY A 55 10.60 13.48 2.38
C GLY A 55 11.94 13.45 1.66
N TYR A 56 12.56 14.64 1.55
CA TYR A 56 13.71 14.90 0.67
C TYR A 56 14.94 13.99 0.87
N SER A 57 15.11 13.37 2.04
CA SER A 57 16.20 12.43 2.32
C SER A 57 16.03 11.07 1.63
N TYR A 58 14.83 10.75 1.14
CA TYR A 58 14.49 9.48 0.48
C TYR A 58 14.42 9.69 -1.04
N ASN A 59 15.59 9.70 -1.67
CA ASN A 59 15.76 10.02 -3.10
C ASN A 59 16.22 8.83 -3.95
N GLN A 60 16.05 7.60 -3.44
CA GLN A 60 16.43 6.36 -4.12
C GLN A 60 15.21 5.64 -4.74
N ASN A 61 15.36 4.36 -5.05
CA ASN A 61 14.33 3.54 -5.68
C ASN A 61 13.06 3.44 -4.80
N MET A 62 11.92 3.89 -5.33
CA MET A 62 10.68 3.98 -4.57
C MET A 62 10.06 2.61 -4.26
N ALA A 63 10.24 1.60 -5.12
CA ALA A 63 9.80 0.24 -4.80
C ALA A 63 10.57 -0.35 -3.62
N ASN A 64 11.88 -0.12 -3.51
CA ASN A 64 12.67 -0.58 -2.39
C ASN A 64 12.18 0.01 -1.06
N TYR A 65 11.86 1.31 -1.03
CA TYR A 65 11.29 1.94 0.16
C TYR A 65 9.89 1.40 0.49
N ALA A 66 9.04 1.19 -0.52
CA ALA A 66 7.73 0.59 -0.31
C ALA A 66 7.82 -0.84 0.24
N ILE A 67 8.75 -1.65 -0.27
CA ILE A 67 9.04 -3.00 0.21
C ILE A 67 9.60 -2.96 1.65
N GLN A 68 10.47 -2.01 1.96
CA GLN A 68 10.99 -1.82 3.31
C GLN A 68 9.85 -1.48 4.29
N ALA A 69 8.97 -0.54 3.92
CA ALA A 69 7.80 -0.19 4.72
C ALA A 69 6.86 -1.39 4.94
N ALA A 70 6.64 -2.20 3.91
CA ALA A 70 5.84 -3.42 3.98
C ALA A 70 6.44 -4.45 4.96
N ASN A 71 7.77 -4.65 4.92
CA ASN A 71 8.47 -5.53 5.86
C ASN A 71 8.40 -5.01 7.30
N SER A 72 8.56 -3.70 7.50
CA SER A 72 8.44 -3.04 8.81
C SER A 72 7.02 -3.22 9.37
N LEU A 73 5.99 -3.06 8.54
CA LEU A 73 4.60 -3.36 8.91
C LEU A 73 4.40 -4.83 9.25
N TYR A 74 4.91 -5.76 8.44
CA TYR A 74 4.83 -7.20 8.71
C TYR A 74 5.43 -7.55 10.08
N LEU A 75 6.61 -7.01 10.41
CA LEU A 75 7.25 -7.22 11.71
C LEU A 75 6.39 -6.67 12.85
N PHE A 76 5.84 -5.47 12.69
CA PHE A 76 4.91 -4.90 13.67
C PHE A 76 3.65 -5.78 13.84
N LEU A 77 3.03 -6.23 12.75
CA LEU A 77 1.84 -7.07 12.80
C LEU A 77 2.09 -8.41 13.51
N LYS A 78 3.27 -9.00 13.35
CA LYS A 78 3.66 -10.19 14.12
C LYS A 78 3.68 -9.97 15.63
N THR A 79 3.97 -8.74 16.09
CA THR A 79 3.97 -8.43 17.53
C THR A 79 2.56 -8.40 18.12
N ILE A 80 1.57 -7.96 17.34
CA ILE A 80 0.17 -7.85 17.80
C ILE A 80 -0.67 -9.09 17.44
N TYR A 81 -0.22 -9.89 16.47
CA TYR A 81 -0.82 -11.18 16.07
C TYR A 81 0.17 -12.35 16.20
N PRO A 82 0.66 -12.68 17.42
CA PRO A 82 1.72 -13.67 17.60
C PRO A 82 1.33 -15.12 17.23
N LYS A 83 0.03 -15.39 17.05
CA LYS A 83 -0.50 -16.72 16.70
C LYS A 83 -0.73 -16.91 15.19
N LEU A 84 -0.68 -15.84 14.39
CA LEU A 84 -0.88 -15.94 12.95
C LEU A 84 0.42 -16.40 12.27
N LEU A 85 0.27 -17.25 11.26
CA LEU A 85 1.36 -17.71 10.41
C LEU A 85 1.79 -16.60 9.43
N THR A 86 3.01 -16.69 8.92
CA THR A 86 3.57 -15.72 7.96
C THR A 86 2.62 -15.36 6.79
N PRO A 87 1.99 -16.33 6.09
CA PRO A 87 1.08 -16.00 4.98
C PRO A 87 -0.18 -15.25 5.45
N GLN A 88 -0.64 -15.52 6.68
CA GLN A 88 -1.81 -14.84 7.24
C GLN A 88 -1.47 -13.39 7.60
N ILE A 89 -0.28 -13.13 8.15
CA ILE A 89 0.18 -11.75 8.42
C ILE A 89 0.31 -10.96 7.13
N TRP A 90 0.93 -11.53 6.08
CA TRP A 90 1.04 -10.85 4.80
C TRP A 90 -0.31 -10.57 4.16
N ASN A 91 -1.31 -11.45 4.34
CA ASN A 91 -2.67 -11.18 3.87
C ASN A 91 -3.35 -10.00 4.58
N LEU A 92 -2.86 -9.57 5.74
CA LEU A 92 -3.32 -8.35 6.41
C LEU A 92 -2.70 -7.07 5.82
N VAL A 93 -1.63 -7.17 5.04
CA VAL A 93 -0.90 -6.03 4.49
C VAL A 93 -1.45 -5.66 3.11
N GLU A 94 -1.76 -4.38 2.91
CA GLU A 94 -2.11 -3.79 1.63
C GLU A 94 -1.20 -2.57 1.38
N LEU A 95 -0.90 -2.27 0.12
CA LEU A 95 -0.02 -1.17 -0.25
C LEU A 95 -0.70 -0.22 -1.23
N THR A 96 -0.58 1.09 -1.00
CA THR A 96 -1.02 2.14 -1.91
C THR A 96 0.13 3.12 -2.17
N PRO A 97 1.05 2.88 -3.10
CA PRO A 97 1.98 3.92 -3.55
C PRO A 97 1.26 5.05 -4.31
N MET A 98 1.90 6.20 -4.39
CA MET A 98 1.55 7.26 -5.31
C MET A 98 2.34 7.04 -6.60
N ILE A 99 1.66 6.97 -7.75
CA ILE A 99 2.32 6.67 -9.03
C ILE A 99 2.98 7.92 -9.62
N GLY A 100 4.03 7.77 -10.41
CA GLY A 100 4.67 8.92 -11.03
C GLY A 100 5.39 9.83 -10.03
N LEU A 101 5.35 11.15 -10.27
CA LEU A 101 5.92 12.14 -9.35
C LEU A 101 5.06 12.25 -8.07
N ASN A 102 5.70 12.12 -6.92
CA ASN A 102 5.08 12.33 -5.60
C ASN A 102 5.11 13.81 -5.18
N ASP A 103 4.49 14.16 -4.06
CA ASP A 103 4.47 15.54 -3.53
C ASP A 103 5.88 16.02 -3.13
N VAL A 104 6.77 15.08 -2.84
CA VAL A 104 8.21 15.33 -2.68
C VAL A 104 8.91 15.18 -4.04
N ARG A 105 9.48 16.27 -4.57
CA ARG A 105 10.03 16.31 -5.94
C ARG A 105 11.11 15.27 -6.26
N SER A 106 11.85 14.81 -5.25
CA SER A 106 12.88 13.76 -5.39
C SER A 106 12.31 12.35 -5.54
N GLU A 107 11.03 12.16 -5.22
CA GLU A 107 10.37 10.87 -5.21
C GLU A 107 9.60 10.64 -6.51
N ASN A 108 10.06 9.65 -7.27
CA ASN A 108 9.46 9.29 -8.55
C ASN A 108 9.17 7.78 -8.55
N PHE A 109 7.90 7.41 -8.39
CA PHE A 109 7.46 6.03 -8.49
C PHE A 109 7.25 5.67 -9.96
N THR A 110 8.24 5.01 -10.55
CA THR A 110 8.28 4.70 -11.98
C THR A 110 7.46 3.44 -12.33
N LEU A 111 7.27 3.16 -13.63
CA LEU A 111 6.70 1.89 -14.08
C LEU A 111 7.53 0.68 -13.63
N ILE A 112 8.86 0.81 -13.55
CA ILE A 112 9.74 -0.26 -13.07
C ILE A 112 9.49 -0.52 -11.58
N ASP A 113 9.29 0.54 -10.80
CA ASP A 113 8.91 0.41 -9.39
C ASP A 113 7.55 -0.28 -9.26
N ALA A 114 6.60 0.06 -10.14
CA ALA A 114 5.30 -0.61 -10.19
C ALA A 114 5.45 -2.13 -10.45
N TYR A 115 6.28 -2.52 -11.41
CA TYR A 115 6.55 -3.93 -11.71
C TYR A 115 7.16 -4.65 -10.51
N ASN A 116 8.20 -4.08 -9.90
CA ASN A 116 8.89 -4.68 -8.76
C ASN A 116 7.95 -4.83 -7.55
N LEU A 117 7.14 -3.81 -7.27
CA LEU A 117 6.18 -3.86 -6.17
C LEU A 117 5.08 -4.90 -6.41
N THR A 118 4.59 -5.04 -7.64
CA THR A 118 3.63 -6.10 -8.01
C THR A 118 4.20 -7.50 -7.81
N ILE A 119 5.48 -7.73 -8.19
CA ILE A 119 6.15 -9.02 -7.97
C ILE A 119 6.24 -9.32 -6.48
N PHE A 120 6.71 -8.37 -5.68
CA PHE A 120 6.79 -8.52 -4.23
C PHE A 120 5.40 -8.81 -3.61
N ALA A 121 4.38 -8.07 -4.04
CA ALA A 121 3.02 -8.23 -3.56
C ALA A 121 2.46 -9.63 -3.84
N LYS A 122 2.72 -10.13 -5.05
CA LYS A 122 2.32 -11.48 -5.48
C LYS A 122 3.08 -12.58 -4.73
N GLN A 123 4.40 -12.44 -4.58
CA GLN A 123 5.24 -13.43 -3.89
C GLN A 123 4.85 -13.62 -2.42
N ASN A 124 4.41 -12.56 -1.75
CA ASN A 124 3.99 -12.60 -0.35
C ASN A 124 2.49 -12.81 -0.15
N ASN A 125 1.70 -12.87 -1.23
CA ASN A 125 0.25 -12.99 -1.19
C ASN A 125 -0.40 -11.90 -0.30
N LEU A 126 -0.04 -10.64 -0.58
CA LEU A 126 -0.59 -9.48 0.13
C LEU A 126 -2.11 -9.44 0.08
N GLY A 127 -2.73 -8.73 1.00
CA GLY A 127 -4.18 -8.52 1.02
C GLY A 127 -4.67 -7.65 -0.14
N GLY A 128 -3.83 -6.72 -0.61
CA GLY A 128 -4.22 -5.73 -1.61
C GLY A 128 -3.04 -4.93 -2.16
N LEU A 129 -3.18 -4.49 -3.41
CA LEU A 129 -2.28 -3.54 -4.07
C LEU A 129 -3.15 -2.50 -4.78
N HIS A 130 -2.95 -1.24 -4.45
CA HIS A 130 -3.74 -0.09 -4.90
C HIS A 130 -2.81 1.02 -5.37
N MET A 131 -3.35 2.13 -5.85
CA MET A 131 -2.54 3.28 -6.24
C MET A 131 -3.25 4.61 -6.00
N TRP A 132 -2.47 5.64 -5.74
CA TRP A 132 -2.87 7.03 -5.87
C TRP A 132 -2.34 7.61 -7.19
N SER A 133 -3.15 7.77 -8.24
CA SER A 133 -4.57 7.39 -8.35
C SER A 133 -4.93 7.09 -9.81
N VAL A 134 -6.13 6.55 -10.05
CA VAL A 134 -6.61 6.21 -11.41
C VAL A 134 -6.60 7.42 -12.34
N SER A 135 -7.00 8.61 -11.86
CA SER A 135 -6.99 9.83 -12.69
C SER A 135 -5.58 10.25 -13.11
N ARG A 136 -4.57 9.91 -12.31
CA ARG A 136 -3.15 10.20 -12.56
C ARG A 136 -2.48 9.21 -13.52
N ASP A 137 -3.11 8.09 -13.84
CA ASP A 137 -2.52 7.06 -14.70
C ASP A 137 -2.66 7.42 -16.19
N LYS A 138 -2.06 8.56 -16.57
CA LYS A 138 -2.03 9.11 -17.93
C LYS A 138 -0.65 9.72 -18.19
N PRO A 139 -0.13 9.61 -19.42
CA PRO A 139 1.15 10.19 -19.78
C PRO A 139 1.07 11.72 -19.76
N CYS A 140 2.07 12.36 -19.16
CA CYS A 140 2.34 13.78 -19.33
C CYS A 140 3.79 14.06 -18.94
N SER A 141 4.36 15.14 -19.46
CA SER A 141 5.73 15.55 -19.14
C SER A 141 5.69 16.96 -18.58
N ILE A 142 5.48 17.07 -17.27
CA ILE A 142 5.42 18.31 -16.51
C ILE A 142 6.30 18.15 -15.27
N ASP A 143 6.79 19.24 -14.71
CA ASP A 143 7.77 19.23 -13.60
C ASP A 143 7.14 19.47 -12.22
N TYR A 144 5.82 19.35 -12.13
CA TYR A 144 5.01 19.51 -10.93
C TYR A 144 3.98 18.38 -10.81
N VAL A 145 3.50 18.11 -9.59
CA VAL A 145 2.48 17.07 -9.34
C VAL A 145 1.15 17.45 -9.96
N SER A 146 0.57 16.54 -10.75
CA SER A 146 -0.77 16.67 -11.30
C SER A 146 -1.71 15.60 -10.76
N ILE A 147 -2.98 15.99 -10.54
CA ILE A 147 -4.08 15.08 -10.21
C ILE A 147 -4.61 14.32 -11.44
N ASN A 148 -4.22 14.73 -12.64
CA ASN A 148 -4.76 14.25 -13.92
C ASN A 148 -3.76 13.44 -14.75
N CYS A 149 -2.49 13.33 -14.32
CA CYS A 149 -1.46 12.56 -15.01
C CYS A 149 -0.25 12.27 -14.10
N SER A 150 0.61 11.34 -14.50
CA SER A 150 1.70 10.81 -13.66
C SER A 150 2.88 11.77 -13.54
N SER A 151 2.92 12.80 -14.38
CA SER A 151 3.99 13.80 -14.42
C SER A 151 5.36 13.23 -14.82
N LEU A 152 5.41 11.97 -15.27
CA LEU A 152 6.61 11.31 -15.76
C LEU A 152 6.51 11.04 -17.27
N ASN A 153 7.63 11.23 -17.96
CA ASN A 153 7.75 10.99 -19.40
C ASN A 153 7.87 9.51 -19.81
N ASN A 154 8.00 8.60 -18.84
CA ASN A 154 8.21 7.16 -19.07
C ASN A 154 6.91 6.41 -19.36
N GLN A 155 5.76 6.91 -18.92
CA GLN A 155 4.45 6.39 -19.30
C GLN A 155 4.12 6.78 -20.75
N LYS A 156 3.68 5.83 -21.58
CA LYS A 156 3.42 6.07 -23.01
C LYS A 156 1.94 6.01 -23.39
N SER A 157 1.13 5.33 -22.59
CA SER A 157 -0.30 5.15 -22.79
C SER A 157 -1.07 5.28 -21.48
N ASN A 158 -2.37 5.56 -21.59
CA ASN A 158 -3.25 5.60 -20.42
C ASN A 158 -3.28 4.23 -19.75
N TYR A 159 -3.35 4.25 -18.42
CA TYR A 159 -3.59 3.08 -17.59
C TYR A 159 -2.43 2.05 -17.55
N GLU A 160 -1.18 2.48 -17.74
CA GLU A 160 -0.03 1.57 -17.68
C GLU A 160 0.23 1.06 -16.27
N TYR A 161 0.16 1.93 -15.25
CA TYR A 161 0.30 1.49 -13.86
C TYR A 161 -0.83 0.52 -13.48
N MET A 162 -2.06 0.80 -13.89
CA MET A 162 -3.22 -0.06 -13.67
C MET A 162 -3.02 -1.44 -14.29
N LYS A 163 -2.54 -1.52 -15.53
CA LYS A 163 -2.25 -2.80 -16.21
C LYS A 163 -1.17 -3.59 -15.47
N ILE A 164 -0.14 -2.92 -14.95
CA ILE A 164 0.91 -3.55 -14.17
C ILE A 164 0.32 -4.12 -12.86
N PHE A 165 -0.43 -3.32 -12.11
CA PHE A 165 -1.02 -3.73 -10.83
C PHE A 165 -2.11 -4.78 -11.00
N ALA A 166 -2.83 -4.82 -12.13
CA ALA A 166 -3.79 -5.88 -12.44
C ALA A 166 -3.16 -7.29 -12.45
N ASN A 167 -1.85 -7.42 -12.71
CA ASN A 167 -1.15 -8.71 -12.65
C ASN A 167 -1.05 -9.30 -11.24
N PHE A 168 -1.35 -8.51 -10.20
CA PHE A 168 -1.52 -9.00 -8.83
C PHE A 168 -2.72 -9.96 -8.71
N GLN A 169 -3.86 -9.63 -9.35
CA GLN A 169 -5.11 -10.39 -9.20
C GLN A 169 -5.19 -11.67 -10.04
N ASN A 170 -4.35 -11.84 -11.07
CA ASN A 170 -4.38 -12.99 -11.98
C ASN A 170 -3.93 -14.34 -11.36
N SER A 171 -3.97 -14.48 -10.02
CA SER A 171 -3.56 -15.69 -9.30
C SER A 171 -4.66 -16.32 -8.45
N THR A 172 -5.83 -15.67 -8.29
CA THR A 172 -6.93 -16.15 -7.43
C THR A 172 -8.03 -16.90 -8.21
N ASN A 173 -7.68 -17.61 -9.27
CA ASN A 173 -8.51 -18.70 -9.78
C ASN A 173 -7.94 -20.02 -9.27
N ILE A 174 -8.25 -20.34 -8.01
CA ILE A 174 -8.17 -21.71 -7.50
C ILE A 174 -9.62 -22.16 -7.35
N ASN A 175 -10.05 -23.01 -8.29
CA ASN A 175 -11.23 -23.87 -8.16
C ASN A 175 -11.04 -24.84 -6.99
#